data_AF-A0A979GA39-F1
#
_entry.id   AF-A0A979GA39-F1
#
_cell.length_a   1.000
_cell.length_b   1.000
_cell.length_c   1.000
_cell.angle_alpha   90.00
_cell.angle_beta   90.00
_cell.angle_gamma   90.00
#
_symmetry.space_group_name_H-M   'P 1'
#
loop_
_entity.id
_entity.type
_entity.pdbx_description
1 polymer ?
#
loop_
_entity_poly.entity_id
_entity_poly.type
_entity_poly.pdbx_seq_one_letter_code
_entity_poly.pdbx_strand_id
1 'polypeptide(L)'
;MDERRRQILQEIKHQCQEYNSNEFEYYFEIWGLNWYPWQLEVSPEQTIQLSINDLLTEDLQYLEDAGEIFLVKKYEPHEVANETEFGRKRYRINNNKTTP
;
A
#
# COMPACT_ATOMS: atom_id res chain seq x y z
N MET A 1 9.10 -15.10 -0.16
CA MET A 1 7.90 -14.47 0.42
C MET A 1 7.24 -15.46 1.37
N ASP A 2 7.06 -15.09 2.64
CA ASP A 2 6.31 -15.89 3.62
C ASP A 2 4.79 -15.81 3.39
N GLU A 3 4.04 -16.62 4.13
CA GLU A 3 2.58 -16.76 3.97
C GLU A 3 1.83 -15.47 4.30
N ARG A 4 2.26 -14.73 5.33
CA ARG A 4 1.62 -13.46 5.72
C ARG A 4 1.77 -12.42 4.60
N ARG A 5 2.98 -12.23 4.06
CA ARG A 5 3.22 -11.27 2.96
C ARG A 5 2.53 -11.68 1.67
N ARG A 6 2.37 -12.99 1.45
CA ARG A 6 1.58 -13.52 0.33
C ARG A 6 0.11 -13.13 0.46
N GLN A 7 -0.48 -13.28 1.66
CA GLN A 7 -1.86 -12.89 1.93
C GLN A 7 -2.08 -11.38 1.74
N ILE A 8 -1.19 -10.54 2.29
CA ILE A 8 -1.22 -9.07 2.06
C ILE A 8 -1.25 -8.75 0.57
N LEU A 9 -0.33 -9.34 -0.20
CA LEU A 9 -0.25 -9.10 -1.64
C LEU A 9 -1.51 -9.55 -2.38
N GLN A 10 -2.08 -10.71 -2.01
CA GLN A 10 -3.29 -11.23 -2.64
C GLN A 10 -4.50 -10.33 -2.36
N GLU A 11 -4.64 -9.84 -1.14
CA GLU A 11 -5.74 -8.93 -0.78
C GLU A 11 -5.61 -7.57 -1.48
N ILE A 12 -4.40 -7.00 -1.52
CA ILE A 12 -4.13 -5.76 -2.28
C ILE A 12 -4.49 -5.96 -3.76
N LYS A 13 -4.05 -7.08 -4.37
CA LYS A 13 -4.37 -7.42 -5.77
C LYS A 13 -5.87 -7.58 -5.98
N HIS A 14 -6.55 -8.29 -5.08
CA HIS A 14 -7.99 -8.52 -5.16
C HIS A 14 -8.77 -7.21 -5.11
N GLN A 15 -8.49 -6.36 -4.12
CA GLN A 15 -9.13 -5.06 -3.97
C GLN A 15 -8.86 -4.17 -5.19
N CYS A 16 -7.60 -4.10 -5.65
CA CYS A 16 -7.27 -3.38 -6.88
C CYS A 16 -8.08 -3.86 -8.09
N GLN A 17 -8.25 -5.19 -8.25
CA GLN A 17 -9.10 -5.77 -9.30
C GLN A 17 -10.57 -5.38 -9.15
N GLU A 18 -11.14 -5.43 -7.94
CA GLU A 18 -12.53 -5.05 -7.68
C GLU A 18 -12.82 -3.60 -8.10
N TYR A 19 -11.86 -2.70 -7.88
CA TYR A 19 -11.97 -1.28 -8.23
C TYR A 19 -11.41 -0.94 -9.63
N ASN A 20 -11.05 -1.94 -10.45
CA ASN A 20 -10.44 -1.75 -11.77
C ASN A 20 -9.21 -0.82 -11.77
N SER A 21 -8.45 -0.85 -10.68
CA SER A 21 -7.19 -0.12 -10.52
C SER A 21 -6.01 -1.09 -10.50
N ASN A 22 -4.84 -0.61 -10.87
CA ASN A 22 -3.57 -1.31 -10.63
C ASN A 22 -2.68 -0.53 -9.65
N GLU A 23 -3.20 0.57 -9.09
CA GLU A 23 -2.51 1.44 -8.16
C GLU A 23 -3.25 1.51 -6.83
N PHE A 24 -2.47 1.62 -5.77
CA PHE A 24 -2.95 1.84 -4.43
C PHE A 24 -2.03 2.85 -3.72
N GLU A 25 -2.56 3.47 -2.67
CA GLU A 25 -1.84 4.44 -1.87
C GLU A 25 -1.71 3.95 -0.44
N TYR A 26 -0.57 4.24 0.16
CA TYR A 26 -0.22 3.87 1.51
C TYR A 26 -0.01 5.13 2.33
N TYR A 27 -0.78 5.24 3.40
CA TYR A 27 -0.73 6.32 4.38
C TYR A 27 -0.07 5.81 5.65
N PHE A 28 0.92 6.57 6.13
CA PHE A 28 1.67 6.24 7.33
C PHE A 28 1.95 7.49 8.16
N GLU A 29 2.11 7.31 9.46
CA GLU A 29 2.45 8.39 10.38
C GLU A 29 3.96 8.65 10.41
N ILE A 30 4.34 9.93 10.45
CA ILE A 30 5.75 10.36 10.44
C ILE A 30 6.33 10.35 11.86
N TRP A 31 5.55 10.67 12.89
CA TRP A 31 6.04 10.88 14.25
C TRP A 31 6.09 9.63 15.15
N GLY A 32 5.81 8.43 14.61
CA GLY A 32 5.83 7.19 15.40
C GLY A 32 4.79 7.13 16.54
N LEU A 33 3.93 8.14 16.62
CA LEU A 33 2.74 8.16 17.44
C LEU A 33 1.70 7.36 16.65
N ASN A 34 1.59 6.05 16.88
CA ASN A 34 0.61 5.09 16.30
C ASN A 34 -0.86 5.53 16.56
N TRP A 35 -1.24 6.75 16.21
CA TRP A 35 -2.56 7.32 16.46
C TRP A 35 -3.52 6.95 15.34
N TYR A 36 -2.98 6.56 14.18
CA TYR A 36 -3.73 6.13 13.02
C TYR A 36 -3.13 4.84 12.44
N PRO A 37 -3.92 3.75 12.37
CA PRO A 37 -3.45 2.51 11.76
C PRO A 37 -3.06 2.81 10.32
N TRP A 38 -1.98 2.21 9.84
CA TRP A 38 -1.55 2.40 8.47
C TRP A 38 -2.66 2.00 7.51
N GLN A 39 -3.03 2.92 6.61
CA GLN A 39 -4.16 2.72 5.71
C GLN A 39 -3.68 2.53 4.29
N LEU A 40 -4.37 1.64 3.59
CA LEU A 40 -4.25 1.48 2.16
C LEU A 40 -5.51 2.03 1.50
N GLU A 41 -5.35 2.72 0.38
CA GLU A 41 -6.48 3.18 -0.43
C GLU A 41 -6.29 2.79 -1.89
N VAL A 42 -7.38 2.56 -2.59
CA VAL A 42 -7.42 2.32 -4.03
C VAL A 42 -8.25 3.41 -4.70
N SER A 43 -8.03 3.65 -5.98
CA SER A 43 -8.83 4.59 -6.78
C SER A 43 -10.09 3.89 -7.34
N PRO A 44 -11.27 4.56 -7.34
CA PRO A 44 -11.57 5.84 -6.67
C PRO A 44 -11.44 5.69 -5.16
N GLU A 45 -11.07 6.75 -4.43
CA GLU A 45 -10.67 6.72 -3.00
C GLU A 45 -11.56 5.81 -2.14
N GLN A 46 -11.06 4.60 -1.89
CA GLN A 46 -11.70 3.57 -1.08
C GLN A 46 -10.64 2.93 -0.20
N THR A 47 -10.87 2.92 1.11
CA THR A 47 -9.97 2.29 2.08
C THR A 47 -10.00 0.78 1.92
N ILE A 48 -8.83 0.20 1.63
CA ILE A 48 -8.62 -1.25 1.59
C ILE A 48 -8.64 -1.79 3.02
N GLN A 49 -9.60 -2.66 3.30
CA GLN A 49 -9.65 -3.44 4.54
C GLN A 49 -8.83 -4.72 4.32
N LEU A 50 -7.66 -4.80 4.96
CA LEU A 50 -6.89 -6.04 5.00
C LEU A 50 -7.44 -6.95 6.11
N SER A 51 -7.44 -8.26 5.90
CA SER A 51 -7.78 -9.23 6.95
C SER A 51 -6.70 -9.33 8.03
N ILE A 52 -5.48 -8.86 7.70
CA ILE A 52 -4.35 -8.78 8.62
C ILE A 52 -4.39 -7.41 9.31
N ASN A 53 -4.49 -7.44 10.64
CA ASN A 53 -4.68 -6.24 11.48
C ASN A 53 -3.55 -5.21 11.36
N ASP A 54 -2.31 -5.67 11.16
CA ASP A 54 -1.14 -4.81 11.08
C ASP A 54 -0.46 -5.05 9.75
N LEU A 55 -0.65 -4.20 8.74
CA LEU A 55 0.34 -4.09 7.65
C LEU A 55 1.67 -3.68 8.28
N LEU A 56 2.86 -3.99 7.75
CA LEU A 56 4.11 -3.35 8.21
C LEU A 56 4.76 -2.56 7.09
N THR A 57 5.46 -1.46 7.39
CA THR A 57 6.27 -0.76 6.37
C THR A 57 7.28 -1.71 5.72
N GLU A 58 7.83 -2.65 6.49
CA GLU A 58 8.73 -3.70 6.01
C GLU A 58 8.05 -4.69 5.06
N ASP A 59 6.74 -4.92 5.20
CA ASP A 59 5.99 -5.79 4.30
C ASP A 59 5.91 -5.16 2.90
N LEU A 60 5.63 -3.86 2.81
CA LEU A 60 5.63 -3.13 1.53
C LEU A 60 7.05 -3.03 0.94
N GLN A 61 8.07 -2.77 1.76
CA GLN A 61 9.45 -2.75 1.29
C GLN A 61 9.86 -4.10 0.69
N TYR A 62 9.49 -5.21 1.35
CA TYR A 62 9.76 -6.54 0.81
C TYR A 62 9.04 -6.78 -0.52
N LEU A 63 7.79 -6.35 -0.67
CA LEU A 63 7.04 -6.50 -1.92
C LEU A 63 7.62 -5.65 -3.05
N GLU A 64 8.15 -4.47 -2.73
CA GLU A 64 8.87 -3.61 -3.66
C GLU A 64 10.19 -4.28 -4.12
N ASP A 65 11.01 -4.75 -3.17
CA ASP A 65 12.26 -5.45 -3.45
C ASP A 65 12.06 -6.76 -4.24
N ALA A 66 10.94 -7.44 -4.00
CA ALA A 66 10.55 -8.65 -4.73
C ALA A 66 9.99 -8.36 -6.14
N GLY A 67 9.81 -7.09 -6.49
CA GLY A 67 9.25 -6.64 -7.77
C GLY A 67 7.77 -6.99 -7.93
N GLU A 68 7.02 -7.17 -6.85
CA GLU A 68 5.57 -7.39 -6.86
C GLU A 68 4.78 -6.08 -6.95
N ILE A 69 5.35 -5.00 -6.42
CA ILE A 69 4.85 -3.63 -6.50
C ILE A 69 5.98 -2.67 -6.87
N PHE A 70 5.64 -1.48 -7.35
CA PHE A 70 6.59 -0.42 -7.67
C PHE A 70 6.13 0.90 -7.07
N LEU A 71 7.04 1.66 -6.46
CA LEU A 71 6.76 3.01 -6.03
C LEU A 71 6.57 3.92 -7.25
N VAL A 72 5.37 4.48 -7.41
CA VAL A 72 5.02 5.43 -8.48
C VAL A 72 5.30 6.85 -8.03
N LYS A 73 4.93 7.18 -6.79
CA LYS A 73 5.11 8.53 -6.24
C LYS A 73 5.31 8.46 -4.74
N LYS A 74 6.29 9.19 -4.23
CA LYS A 74 6.35 9.60 -2.84
C LYS A 74 5.84 11.04 -2.79
N TYR A 75 4.82 11.30 -1.98
CA TYR A 75 4.29 12.64 -1.83
C TYR A 75 5.19 13.43 -0.89
N GLU A 76 5.47 14.67 -1.27
CA GLU A 76 6.15 15.63 -0.40
C GLU A 76 5.17 16.14 0.69
N PRO A 77 5.66 16.58 1.85
CA PRO A 77 4.81 17.06 2.95
C PRO A 77 3.73 18.04 2.51
N HIS A 78 4.10 19.04 1.70
CA HIS A 78 3.19 20.09 1.21
C HIS A 78 2.08 19.57 0.26
N GLU A 79 2.16 18.32 -0.20
CA GLU A 79 1.14 17.68 -1.04
C GLU A 79 0.12 16.87 -0.21
N VAL A 80 0.34 16.73 1.10
CA VAL A 80 -0.49 15.93 2.02
C VAL A 80 -1.16 16.86 3.04
N ALA A 81 -2.47 16.74 3.21
CA ALA A 81 -3.16 17.43 4.30
C ALA A 81 -2.60 16.93 5.64
N ASN A 82 -2.28 17.84 6.57
CA ASN A 82 -1.52 17.55 7.79
C ASN A 82 -0.07 17.09 7.51
N GLU A 83 0.62 17.88 6.68
CA GLU A 83 1.99 17.72 6.17
C GLU A 83 3.07 17.35 7.19
N THR A 84 2.87 17.69 8.46
CA THR A 84 3.83 17.36 9.51
C THR A 84 3.59 15.97 10.07
N GLU A 85 2.38 15.43 10.03
CA GLU A 85 1.98 14.25 10.81
C GLU A 85 1.92 12.97 9.97
N PHE A 86 1.60 13.08 8.68
CA PHE A 86 1.33 11.93 7.81
C PHE A 86 2.13 11.99 6.51
N GLY A 87 2.57 10.83 6.05
CA GLY A 87 3.16 10.61 4.74
C GLY A 87 2.25 9.78 3.84
N ARG A 88 2.35 10.00 2.53
CA ARG A 88 1.63 9.23 1.50
C ARG A 88 2.63 8.70 0.47
N LYS A 89 2.44 7.45 0.06
CA LYS A 89 3.13 6.83 -1.07
C LYS A 89 2.11 6.21 -2.00
N ARG A 90 2.35 6.27 -3.31
CA ARG A 90 1.58 5.57 -4.32
C ARG A 90 2.39 4.44 -4.89
N TYR A 91 1.80 3.27 -4.91
CA TYR A 91 2.36 2.04 -5.46
C TYR A 91 1.54 1.54 -6.64
N ARG A 92 2.19 0.82 -7.54
CA ARG A 92 1.54 0.09 -8.65
C ARG A 92 1.88 -1.38 -8.56
N ILE A 93 0.88 -2.23 -8.75
CA ILE A 93 1.07 -3.69 -8.80
C ILE A 93 1.80 -4.08 -10.09
N ASN A 94 2.77 -4.98 -9.97
CA ASN A 94 3.39 -5.62 -11.12
C ASN A 94 2.48 -6.71 -11.70
N ASN A 95 1.76 -6.38 -12.77
CA ASN A 95 0.89 -7.35 -13.46
C ASN A 95 1.63 -8.26 -14.43
N ASN A 96 2.96 -8.15 -14.58
CA ASN A 96 3.74 -8.99 -15.51
C ASN A 96 3.98 -10.42 -15.01
N LYS A 97 3.47 -10.76 -13.81
CA LYS A 97 3.37 -12.15 -13.33
C LYS A 97 1.93 -12.63 -13.42
N THR A 98 1.32 -12.54 -14.60
CA THR A 98 0.25 -13.47 -14.96
C THR A 98 0.91 -14.81 -15.26
N THR A 99 0.77 -15.76 -14.33
CA THR A 99 1.03 -17.17 -14.58
C THR A 99 0.28 -17.60 -15.86
N PRO A 100 0.91 -18.40 -16.76
CA PRO A 100 0.27 -18.92 -17.97
C PRO A 100 -0.97 -19.79 -17.68
#